data_AF-A0A832R700-F1
#
_entry.id   AF-A0A832R700-F1
#
_cell.length_a   1.000
_cell.length_b   1.000
_cell.length_c   1.000
_cell.angle_alpha   90.00
_cell.angle_beta   90.00
_cell.angle_gamma   90.00
#
_symmetry.space_group_name_H-M   'P 1'
#
loop_
_entity.id
_entity.type
_entity.pdbx_description
1 polymer ?
#
loop_
_entity_poly.entity_id
_entity_poly.type
_entity_poly.pdbx_seq_one_letter_code
_entity_poly.pdbx_strand_id
1 'polypeptide(L)'
;MLPARRSLLLLTCISASLPLYAQTAYDEAWCQQLATTLSVEARDIGAAVSAVVIDSATWVTPSANAAAPAAGGPPGFGGPPRNAPLHCRIDGHMTPIDDSASARSIHFGVALPPEWNGRAIQMGGGGMNGSVPGLSGFGPQSELASGYVT
;
A
#
# COMPACT_ATOMS: atom_id res chain seq x y z
N MET A 1 -33.39 -23.50 59.77
CA MET A 1 -32.56 -24.42 58.97
C MET A 1 -32.52 -23.87 57.55
N LEU A 2 -31.32 -23.58 57.02
CA LEU A 2 -31.08 -22.96 55.71
C LEU A 2 -31.37 -23.90 54.52
N PRO A 3 -31.51 -23.37 53.28
CA PRO A 3 -32.23 -23.99 52.16
C PRO A 3 -31.32 -24.78 51.20
N ALA A 4 -31.89 -25.79 50.52
CA ALA A 4 -31.21 -26.53 49.45
C ALA A 4 -31.44 -25.85 48.08
N ARG A 5 -30.34 -25.70 47.36
CA ARG A 5 -30.10 -24.81 46.22
C ARG A 5 -30.82 -25.27 44.93
N ARG A 6 -31.49 -24.31 44.26
CA ARG A 6 -31.87 -24.40 42.84
C ARG A 6 -30.65 -24.03 42.00
N SER A 7 -30.12 -24.98 41.22
CA SER A 7 -29.09 -24.72 40.22
C SER A 7 -29.71 -24.01 39.02
N LEU A 8 -29.48 -22.70 38.92
CA LEU A 8 -29.77 -21.90 37.75
C LEU A 8 -28.51 -21.89 36.88
N LEU A 9 -28.51 -22.67 35.80
CA LEU A 9 -27.48 -22.59 34.75
C LEU A 9 -27.71 -21.26 34.00
N LEU A 10 -26.86 -20.25 34.24
CA LEU A 10 -26.83 -19.04 33.43
C LEU A 10 -26.18 -19.37 32.08
N LEU A 11 -27.01 -19.46 31.04
CA LEU A 11 -26.59 -19.44 29.64
C LEU A 11 -26.25 -17.97 29.28
N THR A 12 -24.99 -17.57 29.44
CA THR A 12 -24.52 -16.28 28.93
C THR A 12 -24.38 -16.37 27.42
N CYS A 13 -25.35 -15.82 26.69
CA CYS A 13 -25.20 -15.49 25.27
C CYS A 13 -24.09 -14.43 25.13
N ILE A 14 -22.89 -14.86 24.73
CA ILE A 14 -21.86 -13.95 24.23
C ILE A 14 -22.32 -13.51 22.85
N SER A 15 -23.02 -12.39 22.81
CA SER A 15 -23.29 -11.65 21.56
C SER A 15 -21.94 -11.14 21.06
N ALA A 16 -21.26 -11.93 20.22
CA ALA A 16 -20.17 -11.43 19.41
C ALA A 16 -20.78 -10.45 18.41
N SER A 17 -20.88 -9.18 18.81
CA SER A 17 -20.99 -8.05 17.91
C SER A 17 -19.80 -8.10 16.97
N LEU A 18 -20.01 -8.70 15.80
CA LEU A 18 -19.10 -8.57 14.67
C LEU A 18 -18.92 -7.06 14.47
N PRO A 19 -17.68 -6.53 14.56
CA PRO A 19 -17.48 -5.14 14.19
C PRO A 19 -17.95 -5.02 12.74
N LEU A 20 -18.93 -4.14 12.49
CA LEU A 20 -19.12 -3.64 11.14
C LEU A 20 -17.74 -3.16 10.70
N TYR A 21 -17.23 -3.73 9.60
CA TYR A 21 -16.04 -3.28 8.90
C TYR A 21 -16.30 -1.85 8.38
N ALA A 22 -16.36 -0.87 9.28
CA ALA A 22 -15.99 0.48 8.93
C ALA A 22 -14.48 0.39 8.72
N GLN A 23 -14.03 0.45 7.47
CA GLN A 23 -12.62 0.62 7.16
C GLN A 23 -12.21 1.96 7.77
N THR A 24 -11.71 1.91 9.00
CA THR A 24 -11.02 3.03 9.61
C THR A 24 -9.88 3.36 8.69
N ALA A 25 -9.75 4.64 8.33
CA ALA A 25 -8.68 5.14 7.48
C ALA A 25 -7.35 4.48 7.85
N TYR A 26 -6.58 4.07 6.84
CA TYR A 26 -5.25 3.50 7.05
C TYR A 26 -4.37 4.53 7.75
N ASP A 27 -3.71 4.14 8.84
CA ASP A 27 -2.86 5.01 9.64
C ASP A 27 -1.39 4.55 9.60
N GLU A 28 -0.53 5.28 10.30
CA GLU A 28 0.90 5.00 10.36
C GLU A 28 1.19 3.60 10.94
N ALA A 29 0.47 3.19 11.98
CA ALA A 29 0.66 1.90 12.63
C ALA A 29 0.32 0.75 11.68
N TRP A 30 -0.79 0.89 10.94
CA TRP A 30 -1.17 -0.06 9.89
C TRP A 30 -0.10 -0.14 8.79
N CYS A 31 0.40 1.02 8.34
CA CYS A 31 1.45 1.08 7.31
C CYS A 31 2.73 0.37 7.76
N GLN A 32 3.17 0.59 9.00
CA GLN A 32 4.36 -0.08 9.55
C GLN A 32 4.16 -1.58 9.71
N GLN A 33 2.94 -2.02 10.06
CA GLN A 33 2.63 -3.44 10.18
C GLN A 33 2.73 -4.17 8.83
N LEU A 34 2.27 -3.54 7.74
CA LEU A 34 2.34 -4.11 6.39
C LEU A 34 3.75 -4.57 6.00
N ALA A 35 4.79 -3.81 6.36
CA ALA A 35 6.17 -4.18 6.05
C ALA A 35 6.57 -5.57 6.58
N THR A 36 5.86 -6.05 7.60
CA THR A 36 6.16 -7.33 8.28
C THR A 36 5.13 -8.42 8.02
N THR A 37 3.89 -8.05 7.70
CA THR A 37 2.78 -9.00 7.56
C THR A 37 2.33 -9.20 6.12
N LEU A 38 2.61 -8.26 5.22
CA LEU A 38 2.20 -8.37 3.83
C LEU A 38 3.02 -9.46 3.14
N SER A 39 2.35 -10.55 2.81
CA SER A 39 2.86 -11.58 1.94
C SER A 39 2.02 -11.61 0.67
N VAL A 40 2.70 -11.66 -0.47
CA VAL A 40 2.07 -11.81 -1.78
C VAL A 40 2.70 -13.03 -2.43
N GLU A 41 1.91 -14.10 -2.60
CA GLU A 41 2.44 -15.26 -3.29
C GLU A 41 2.50 -15.00 -4.80
N ALA A 42 3.55 -15.47 -5.47
CA ALA A 42 3.70 -15.30 -6.91
C ALA A 42 2.47 -15.79 -7.70
N ARG A 43 1.80 -16.84 -7.20
CA ARG A 43 0.57 -17.38 -7.80
C ARG A 43 -0.61 -16.41 -7.78
N ASP A 44 -0.64 -15.46 -6.84
CA ASP A 44 -1.75 -14.52 -6.67
C ASP A 44 -1.68 -13.36 -7.68
N ILE A 45 -0.49 -13.07 -8.22
CA ILE A 45 -0.29 -12.03 -9.24
C ILE A 45 -0.76 -12.49 -10.63
N GLY A 46 -0.76 -13.81 -10.89
CA GLY A 46 -1.10 -14.34 -12.21
C GLY A 46 -0.07 -14.01 -13.31
N ALA A 47 1.15 -13.62 -12.93
CA ALA A 47 2.25 -13.32 -13.84
C ALA A 47 3.42 -14.31 -13.68
N ALA A 48 4.26 -14.39 -14.71
CA ALA A 48 5.45 -15.24 -14.75
C ALA A 48 6.59 -14.64 -13.90
N VAL A 49 6.44 -14.65 -12.58
CA VAL A 49 7.44 -14.21 -11.60
C VAL A 49 7.73 -15.34 -10.61
N SER A 50 8.97 -15.43 -10.12
CA SER A 50 9.36 -16.47 -9.16
C SER A 50 9.06 -16.07 -7.71
N ALA A 51 9.04 -14.77 -7.41
CA ALA A 51 8.70 -14.23 -6.11
C ALA A 51 8.21 -12.78 -6.22
N VAL A 52 7.40 -12.36 -5.26
CA VAL A 52 7.09 -10.95 -4.98
C VAL A 52 7.63 -10.64 -3.61
N VAL A 53 8.48 -9.62 -3.52
CA VAL A 53 9.13 -9.21 -2.27
C VAL A 53 8.72 -7.78 -1.96
N ILE A 54 8.24 -7.57 -0.74
CA ILE A 54 8.00 -6.24 -0.19
C ILE A 54 9.29 -5.79 0.49
N ASP A 55 9.90 -4.74 -0.02
CA ASP A 55 11.17 -4.22 0.49
C ASP A 55 10.94 -3.28 1.67
N SER A 56 9.90 -2.44 1.59
CA SER A 56 9.53 -1.53 2.69
C SER A 56 8.08 -1.08 2.61
N ALA A 57 7.52 -0.70 3.77
CA ALA A 57 6.33 0.12 3.86
C ALA A 57 6.63 1.30 4.79
N THR A 58 6.42 2.52 4.30
CA THR A 58 6.82 3.75 4.97
C THR A 58 5.67 4.74 5.00
N TRP A 59 5.42 5.31 6.17
CA TRP A 59 4.43 6.36 6.31
C TRP A 59 5.03 7.69 5.86
N VAL A 60 4.41 8.28 4.83
CA VAL A 60 4.88 9.54 4.24
C VAL A 60 3.97 10.66 4.73
N THR A 61 4.56 11.58 5.49
CA THR A 61 3.88 12.82 5.88
C THR A 61 3.94 13.85 4.73
N PRO A 62 2.94 14.73 4.60
CA PRO A 62 2.97 15.79 3.59
C PRO A 62 4.18 16.68 3.83
N SER A 63 5.09 16.73 2.87
CA SER A 63 6.21 17.67 2.92
C SER A 63 5.95 18.81 1.95
N ALA A 64 5.76 20.01 2.51
CA ALA A 64 5.74 21.26 1.74
C ALA A 64 7.09 21.54 1.02
N ASN A 65 8.15 20.83 1.43
CA ASN A 65 9.53 21.04 0.97
C ASN A 65 10.10 19.83 0.22
N ALA A 66 9.26 18.89 -0.24
CA ALA A 66 9.72 17.83 -1.13
C ALA A 66 10.42 18.47 -2.34
N ALA A 67 11.73 18.21 -2.47
CA ALA A 67 12.54 18.76 -3.53
C ALA A 67 11.84 18.49 -4.86
N ALA A 68 11.71 19.54 -5.67
CA ALA A 68 11.11 19.40 -6.99
C ALA A 68 11.80 18.26 -7.76
N PRO A 69 11.08 17.58 -8.68
CA PRO A 69 11.73 16.93 -9.81
C PRO A 69 12.94 17.73 -10.27
N ALA A 70 14.08 17.09 -10.53
CA ALA A 70 15.17 17.74 -11.22
C ALA A 70 14.60 18.47 -12.45
N ALA A 71 14.82 19.78 -12.53
CA ALA A 71 14.20 20.64 -13.53
C ALA A 71 14.60 20.15 -14.92
N GLY A 72 13.64 19.60 -15.67
CA GLY A 72 13.88 19.09 -17.03
C GLY A 72 12.98 17.92 -17.47
N GLY A 73 12.33 17.21 -16.54
CA GLY A 73 11.36 16.16 -16.87
C GLY A 73 9.93 16.70 -17.08
N PRO A 74 9.09 16.09 -17.95
CA PRO A 74 7.65 16.36 -17.97
C PRO A 74 7.02 16.18 -16.57
N PRO A 75 5.89 16.85 -16.24
CA PRO A 75 5.19 16.65 -14.98
C PRO A 75 4.97 15.14 -14.70
N GLY A 76 5.40 14.65 -13.54
CA GLY A 76 5.31 13.22 -13.16
C GLY A 76 6.56 12.37 -13.45
N PHE A 77 7.56 12.90 -14.18
CA PHE A 77 8.72 12.13 -14.65
C PHE A 77 10.07 12.47 -13.99
N GLY A 78 10.05 13.11 -12.81
CA GLY A 78 11.27 13.31 -12.03
C GLY A 78 10.98 13.57 -10.56
N GLY A 79 11.83 13.05 -9.66
CA GLY A 79 11.87 13.37 -8.22
C GLY A 79 10.59 13.11 -7.39
N PRO A 80 10.69 13.27 -6.06
CA PRO A 80 9.53 13.18 -5.18
C PRO A 80 8.49 14.27 -5.56
N PRO A 81 7.18 13.98 -5.48
CA PRO A 81 6.17 14.96 -5.86
C PRO A 81 6.22 16.19 -4.94
N ARG A 82 6.04 17.39 -5.51
CA ARG A 82 5.65 18.56 -4.72
C ARG A 82 4.29 18.25 -4.11
N ASN A 83 4.16 18.35 -2.78
CA ASN A 83 2.89 18.21 -2.07
C ASN A 83 2.23 16.82 -2.23
N ALA A 84 3.01 15.74 -2.19
CA ALA A 84 2.41 14.41 -2.03
C ALA A 84 1.48 14.43 -0.79
N PRO A 85 0.22 14.02 -0.92
CA PRO A 85 -0.67 13.91 0.24
C PRO A 85 -0.10 12.88 1.22
N LEU A 86 -0.61 12.88 2.45
CA LEU A 86 -0.25 11.88 3.44
C LEU A 86 -0.64 10.49 2.92
N HIS A 87 0.26 9.51 2.98
CA HIS A 87 0.03 8.16 2.44
C HIS A 87 0.99 7.12 3.03
N CYS A 88 0.62 5.85 2.91
CA CYS A 88 1.54 4.73 3.08
C CYS A 88 2.20 4.41 1.73
N ARG A 89 3.53 4.50 1.65
CA ARG A 89 4.31 4.09 0.48
C ARG A 89 4.86 2.70 0.68
N ILE A 90 4.56 1.80 -0.24
CA ILE A 90 5.09 0.44 -0.29
C ILE A 90 6.04 0.36 -1.48
N ASP A 91 7.26 -0.07 -1.26
CA ASP A 91 8.23 -0.38 -2.31
C ASP A 91 8.53 -1.87 -2.30
N GLY A 92 8.69 -2.45 -3.48
CA GLY A 92 8.99 -3.87 -3.63
C GLY A 92 9.56 -4.23 -4.98
N HIS A 93 9.84 -5.51 -5.16
CA HIS A 93 10.29 -6.05 -6.43
C HIS A 93 9.73 -7.44 -6.72
N MET A 94 9.66 -7.74 -8.01
CA MET A 94 9.30 -9.05 -8.53
C MET A 94 10.53 -9.70 -9.15
N THR A 95 10.83 -10.92 -8.70
CA THR A 95 11.99 -11.69 -9.18
C THR A 95 11.63 -12.42 -10.47
N PRO A 96 12.49 -12.39 -11.50
CA PRO A 96 12.24 -13.11 -12.76
C PRO A 96 12.22 -14.63 -12.53
N ILE A 97 11.54 -15.35 -13.42
CA ILE A 97 11.65 -16.83 -13.48
C ILE A 97 12.98 -17.25 -14.13
N ASP A 98 13.50 -16.43 -15.05
CA ASP A 98 14.83 -16.63 -15.64
C ASP A 98 15.92 -16.39 -14.59
N ASP A 99 16.80 -17.37 -14.40
CA ASP A 99 17.94 -17.34 -13.49
C ASP A 99 19.25 -16.92 -14.17
N SER A 100 19.20 -16.53 -15.45
CA SER A 100 20.35 -16.01 -16.19
C SER A 100 20.95 -14.78 -15.52
N ALA A 101 22.27 -14.61 -15.62
CA ALA A 101 22.98 -13.45 -15.07
C ALA A 101 22.54 -12.10 -15.70
N SER A 102 21.80 -12.13 -16.82
CA SER A 102 21.21 -10.96 -17.47
C SER A 102 19.81 -10.62 -16.98
N ALA A 103 19.12 -11.54 -16.28
CA ALA A 103 17.80 -11.29 -15.74
C ALA A 103 17.84 -10.23 -14.64
N ARG A 104 16.80 -9.38 -14.57
CA ARG A 104 16.70 -8.27 -13.61
C ARG A 104 15.32 -8.27 -12.97
N SER A 105 15.26 -7.90 -11.69
CA SER A 105 14.00 -7.73 -10.98
C SER A 105 13.20 -6.54 -11.51
N ILE A 106 11.88 -6.66 -11.46
CA ILE A 106 10.96 -5.56 -11.77
C ILE A 106 10.63 -4.87 -10.46
N HIS A 107 11.12 -3.65 -10.28
CA HIS A 107 10.80 -2.82 -9.12
C HIS A 107 9.45 -2.14 -9.29
N PHE A 108 8.69 -2.04 -8.20
CA PHE A 108 7.40 -1.35 -8.17
C PHE A 108 7.28 -0.50 -6.91
N GLY A 109 6.37 0.47 -6.97
CA GLY A 109 5.95 1.25 -5.82
C GLY A 109 4.44 1.38 -5.82
N VAL A 110 3.84 1.40 -4.64
CA VAL A 110 2.41 1.62 -4.42
C VAL A 110 2.23 2.72 -3.38
N ALA A 111 1.37 3.70 -3.62
CA ALA A 111 0.96 4.65 -2.60
C ALA A 111 -0.50 4.44 -2.23
N LEU A 112 -0.75 4.17 -0.95
CA LEU A 112 -2.09 4.04 -0.38
C LEU A 112 -2.47 5.30 0.40
N PRO A 113 -3.54 6.00 0.01
CA PRO A 113 -4.07 7.10 0.81
C PRO A 113 -4.74 6.54 2.09
N PRO A 114 -4.83 7.31 3.17
CA PRO A 114 -5.55 6.91 4.39
C PRO A 114 -6.98 6.49 4.10
N GLU A 115 -7.64 7.27 3.24
CA GLU A 115 -9.01 7.01 2.82
C GLU A 115 -8.99 6.57 1.36
N TRP A 116 -9.12 5.26 1.16
CA TRP A 116 -9.20 4.69 -0.17
C TRP A 116 -10.62 4.77 -0.71
N ASN A 117 -10.77 5.35 -1.90
CA ASN A 117 -12.05 5.47 -2.60
C ASN A 117 -12.47 4.17 -3.34
N GLY A 118 -11.76 3.07 -3.15
CA GLY A 118 -12.00 1.78 -3.83
C GLY A 118 -11.46 1.69 -5.26
N ARG A 119 -10.71 2.69 -5.73
CA ARG A 119 -10.15 2.73 -7.10
C ARG A 119 -8.63 2.72 -7.06
N ALA A 120 -8.04 2.05 -8.05
CA ALA A 120 -6.60 2.02 -8.26
C ALA A 120 -6.27 2.53 -9.66
N ILE A 121 -5.08 3.10 -9.82
CA ILE A 121 -4.54 3.49 -11.12
C ILE A 121 -3.06 3.11 -11.16
N GLN A 122 -2.60 2.56 -12.28
CA GLN A 122 -1.20 2.21 -12.44
C GLN A 122 -0.47 3.31 -13.22
N MET A 123 0.68 3.74 -12.70
CA MET A 123 1.53 4.67 -13.42
C MET A 123 2.46 3.94 -14.40
N GLY A 124 2.28 4.24 -15.69
CA GLY A 124 3.23 3.89 -16.74
C GLY A 124 4.56 4.63 -16.60
N GLY A 125 5.61 4.02 -17.14
CA GLY A 125 6.93 4.65 -17.27
C GLY A 125 7.02 5.57 -18.49
N GLY A 126 8.25 5.97 -18.81
CA GLY A 126 8.56 6.82 -19.97
C GLY A 126 9.97 6.58 -20.49
N GLY A 127 10.20 6.88 -21.77
CA GLY A 127 11.49 6.64 -22.43
C GLY A 127 11.89 5.16 -22.40
N MET A 128 13.07 4.86 -21.87
CA MET A 128 13.59 3.48 -21.71
C MET A 128 13.26 2.87 -20.33
N ASN A 129 12.39 3.51 -19.55
CA ASN A 129 12.10 3.13 -18.16
C ASN A 129 13.40 3.09 -17.31
N GLY A 130 13.52 2.10 -16.42
CA GLY A 130 14.68 1.93 -15.54
C GLY A 130 14.55 2.63 -14.18
N SER A 131 13.43 3.30 -13.92
CA SER A 131 13.07 3.84 -12.62
C SER A 131 11.57 3.71 -12.38
N VAL A 132 11.18 3.62 -11.11
CA VAL A 132 9.77 3.70 -10.69
C VAL A 132 9.32 5.17 -10.79
N PRO A 133 8.21 5.49 -11.48
CA PRO A 133 7.72 6.86 -11.60
C PRO A 133 7.24 7.42 -10.26
N GLY A 134 7.01 8.74 -10.19
CA GLY A 134 6.47 9.38 -9.00
C GLY A 134 5.03 8.93 -8.73
N LEU A 135 4.71 8.59 -7.47
CA LEU A 135 3.47 7.86 -7.16
C LEU A 135 2.22 8.74 -6.95
N SER A 136 2.31 10.06 -7.04
CA SER A 136 1.16 10.93 -6.74
C SER A 136 0.12 11.02 -7.86
N GLY A 137 0.47 10.52 -9.06
CA GLY A 137 -0.37 10.52 -10.26
C GLY A 137 0.10 11.43 -11.40
N PHE A 138 -0.76 11.63 -12.42
CA PHE A 138 -0.38 12.19 -13.72
C PHE A 138 -1.01 13.54 -14.02
N GLY A 139 -0.27 14.61 -13.74
CA GLY A 139 -0.64 15.97 -14.15
C GLY A 139 -0.94 16.88 -12.95
N PRO A 140 -1.76 17.93 -13.14
CA PRO A 140 -1.94 18.95 -12.12
C PRO A 140 -2.81 18.51 -10.94
N GLN A 141 -3.64 17.48 -11.12
CA GLN A 141 -4.43 16.86 -10.06
C GLN A 141 -3.69 15.62 -9.57
N SER A 142 -3.64 15.42 -8.26
CA SER A 142 -3.11 14.18 -7.69
C SER A 142 -4.23 13.16 -7.54
N GLU A 143 -4.09 12.03 -8.24
CA GLU A 143 -4.98 10.88 -8.11
C GLU A 143 -4.90 10.31 -6.69
N LEU A 144 -3.70 10.27 -6.11
CA LEU A 144 -3.51 9.88 -4.71
C LEU A 144 -4.30 10.80 -3.76
N ALA A 145 -4.28 12.12 -3.99
CA ALA A 145 -5.06 13.07 -3.19
C ALA A 145 -6.58 12.93 -3.42
N SER A 146 -6.97 12.36 -4.55
CA SER A 146 -8.37 12.03 -4.86
C SER A 146 -8.81 10.68 -4.28
N GLY A 147 -7.97 10.04 -3.47
CA GLY A 147 -8.24 8.79 -2.77
C GLY A 147 -7.98 7.52 -3.58
N TYR A 148 -7.29 7.61 -4.72
CA TYR A 148 -6.88 6.41 -5.47
C TYR A 148 -5.66 5.78 -4.81
N VAL A 149 -5.57 4.45 -4.88
CA VAL A 149 -4.28 3.76 -4.79
C VAL A 149 -3.56 3.94 -6.12
N THR A 150 -2.28 4.32 -6.06
CA THR A 150 -1.47 4.64 -7.23
C THR A 150 -0.21 3.79 -7.31
#